data_AF-A0A410PUA2-F1
#
_entry.id   AF-A0A410PUA2-F1
#
_cell.length_a   1.000
_cell.length_b   1.000
_cell.length_c   1.000
_cell.angle_alpha   90.00
_cell.angle_beta   90.00
_cell.angle_gamma   90.00
#
_symmetry.space_group_name_H-M   'P 1'
#
loop_
_entity.id
_entity.type
_entity.pdbx_description
1 polymer ?
#
loop_
_entity_poly.entity_id
_entity_poly.type
_entity_poly.pdbx_seq_one_letter_code
_entity_poly.pdbx_strand_id
1 'polypeptide(L)'
;MKQMKKSMLPLFLVLVLILGNVAGVFAATEKTTVDQAVTETAKYVQKTVSNPQNASIGGEWAVMALARSGYEVPQSYYDTYYAALEKQVKECKGILHDKKYTEYSRTILALSAIGKDPANVAGYNLLTPLGDFNKTIWQGINGPIWALIALDTANYPMPQNKDAEVQATRDMYVNEILKRQLSDGGFSLSGGTEGASDSDNVADADLTGMALQALAKYQDRAEVKAATEKALNCLSKMQNENGGYSSWGVENSESADQVIVALTELGISVDDSRFVKNGHSLVDNLLKYHIKDNGFKHVLSESSANQMATEQGFYTLVAVQRALNGQNSLYRMSDVKAAAQPVSTAPISTAAGLKDKNADVKAMPVTKEGTTFPDITGHKNQKAIEALASRSIINGKTDAAFDPDATMTRAEFATIVVKALGLTPKADSVFKDVSDSAWFAGYVGTAYQYKIVNGTSETTFNPNGSITRQEAASMVARAAALCGMNTDMDAATVQDTLAPFTDYVDAASWATGALAFCYSNDVLDKADVNILPKTAIKRCEIAEMLYRTLNKAELL
;
A
#
# COMPACT_ATOMS: atom_id res chain seq x y z
N MET A 1 -19.94 67.29 -9.62
CA MET A 1 -19.20 66.04 -9.28
C MET A 1 -19.48 65.44 -7.89
N LYS A 2 -20.03 66.17 -6.89
CA LYS A 2 -20.31 65.59 -5.55
C LYS A 2 -21.65 64.84 -5.39
N GLN A 3 -22.63 65.07 -6.28
CA GLN A 3 -23.93 64.37 -6.22
C GLN A 3 -23.95 63.00 -6.94
N MET A 4 -23.07 62.77 -7.93
CA MET A 4 -23.00 61.47 -8.62
C MET A 4 -22.41 60.34 -7.76
N LYS A 5 -21.55 60.66 -6.78
CA LYS A 5 -20.90 59.65 -5.92
C LYS A 5 -21.81 59.04 -4.84
N LYS A 6 -22.93 59.68 -4.46
CA LYS A 6 -23.87 59.14 -3.47
C LYS A 6 -24.92 58.19 -4.06
N SER A 7 -25.15 58.22 -5.37
CA SER A 7 -26.11 57.34 -6.06
C SER A 7 -25.51 55.99 -6.49
N MET A 8 -24.17 55.91 -6.64
CA MET A 8 -23.52 54.69 -7.13
C MET A 8 -23.15 53.67 -6.05
N LEU A 9 -23.02 54.07 -4.78
CA LEU A 9 -22.63 53.17 -3.69
C LEU A 9 -23.67 52.09 -3.37
N PRO A 10 -25.00 52.38 -3.31
CA PRO A 10 -26.02 51.34 -3.15
C PRO A 10 -26.09 50.42 -4.37
N LEU A 11 -25.92 50.99 -5.58
CA LEU A 11 -25.93 50.22 -6.83
C LEU A 11 -24.74 49.24 -6.90
N PHE A 12 -23.56 49.65 -6.41
CA PHE A 12 -22.37 48.80 -6.35
C PHE A 12 -22.51 47.70 -5.28
N LEU A 13 -23.09 47.99 -4.12
CA LEU A 13 -23.37 46.98 -3.09
C LEU A 13 -24.43 45.97 -3.54
N VAL A 14 -25.48 46.42 -4.22
CA VAL A 14 -26.49 45.54 -4.83
C VAL A 14 -25.88 44.71 -5.96
N LEU A 15 -25.00 45.28 -6.80
CA LEU A 15 -24.29 44.53 -7.84
C LEU A 15 -23.35 43.47 -7.25
N VAL A 16 -22.61 43.79 -6.18
CA VAL A 16 -21.72 42.83 -5.49
C VAL A 16 -22.53 41.73 -4.79
N LEU A 17 -23.68 42.06 -4.19
CA LEU A 17 -24.60 41.07 -3.61
C LEU A 17 -25.26 40.19 -4.68
N ILE A 18 -25.64 40.75 -5.83
CA ILE A 18 -26.20 39.97 -6.95
C ILE A 18 -25.12 39.07 -7.55
N LEU A 19 -23.91 39.58 -7.81
CA LEU A 19 -22.80 38.79 -8.35
C LEU A 19 -22.36 37.66 -7.40
N GLY A 20 -22.33 37.91 -6.08
CA GLY A 20 -22.02 36.90 -5.08
C GLY A 20 -23.08 35.79 -4.97
N ASN A 21 -24.38 36.14 -5.07
CA ASN A 21 -25.46 35.16 -5.08
C ASN A 21 -25.50 34.34 -6.39
N VAL A 22 -25.19 34.97 -7.53
CA VAL A 22 -25.16 34.29 -8.83
C VAL A 22 -24.01 33.28 -8.89
N ALA A 23 -22.81 33.65 -8.43
CA ALA A 23 -21.67 32.71 -8.34
C ALA A 23 -21.95 31.51 -7.42
N GLY A 24 -22.61 31.74 -6.28
CA GLY A 24 -23.01 30.66 -5.36
C GLY A 24 -24.07 29.71 -5.95
N VAL A 25 -24.98 30.23 -6.77
CA VAL A 25 -25.99 29.41 -7.48
C VAL A 25 -25.33 28.55 -8.56
N PHE A 26 -24.41 29.10 -9.36
CA PHE A 26 -23.71 28.34 -10.41
C PHE A 26 -22.87 27.19 -9.84
N ALA A 27 -22.08 27.44 -8.78
CA ALA A 27 -21.30 26.41 -8.11
C ALA A 27 -22.17 25.31 -7.49
N ALA A 28 -23.35 25.67 -6.92
CA ALA A 28 -24.30 24.70 -6.39
C ALA A 28 -24.94 23.84 -7.50
N THR A 29 -25.25 24.42 -8.66
CA THR A 29 -25.81 23.69 -9.80
C THR A 29 -24.81 22.76 -10.47
N GLU A 30 -23.56 23.18 -10.61
CA GLU A 30 -22.49 22.34 -11.14
C GLU A 30 -22.24 21.15 -10.23
N LYS A 31 -22.08 21.40 -8.92
CA LYS A 31 -21.95 20.34 -7.92
C LYS A 31 -23.08 19.31 -8.00
N THR A 32 -24.33 19.79 -8.09
CA THR A 32 -25.50 18.90 -8.22
C THR A 32 -25.44 18.05 -9.50
N THR A 33 -24.97 18.63 -10.61
CA THR A 33 -24.85 17.94 -11.90
C THR A 33 -23.74 16.88 -11.88
N VAL A 34 -22.59 17.21 -11.29
CA VAL A 34 -21.46 16.29 -11.10
C VAL A 34 -21.86 15.14 -10.17
N ASP A 35 -22.47 15.42 -9.02
CA ASP A 35 -22.93 14.40 -8.06
C ASP A 35 -23.93 13.41 -8.70
N GLN A 36 -24.83 13.91 -9.55
CA GLN A 36 -25.74 13.08 -10.31
C GLN A 36 -25.00 12.19 -11.32
N ALA A 37 -24.07 12.74 -12.11
CA ALA A 37 -23.30 11.98 -13.08
C ALA A 37 -22.39 10.93 -12.40
N VAL A 38 -21.81 11.24 -11.24
CA VAL A 38 -21.07 10.27 -10.40
C VAL A 38 -21.98 9.10 -10.02
N THR A 39 -23.18 9.37 -9.52
CA THR A 39 -24.13 8.34 -9.08
C THR A 39 -24.59 7.45 -10.24
N GLU A 40 -24.94 8.05 -11.37
CA GLU A 40 -25.37 7.34 -12.58
C GLU A 40 -24.24 6.44 -13.13
N THR A 41 -23.04 6.99 -13.23
CA THR A 41 -21.87 6.25 -13.74
C THR A 41 -21.42 5.15 -12.77
N ALA A 42 -21.42 5.41 -11.45
CA ALA A 42 -21.08 4.41 -10.44
C ALA A 42 -22.01 3.18 -10.53
N LYS A 43 -23.31 3.42 -10.64
CA LYS A 43 -24.32 2.36 -10.82
C LYS A 43 -24.09 1.59 -12.11
N TYR A 44 -23.75 2.26 -13.21
CA TYR A 44 -23.44 1.61 -14.47
C TYR A 44 -22.17 0.76 -14.40
N VAL A 45 -21.06 1.32 -13.91
CA VAL A 45 -19.77 0.62 -13.76
C VAL A 45 -19.87 -0.59 -12.85
N GLN A 46 -20.54 -0.47 -11.69
CA GLN A 46 -20.77 -1.61 -10.80
C GLN A 46 -21.54 -2.75 -11.50
N LYS A 47 -22.51 -2.40 -12.35
CA LYS A 47 -23.32 -3.37 -13.10
C LYS A 47 -22.52 -4.04 -14.22
N THR A 48 -21.74 -3.29 -14.98
CA THR A 48 -21.01 -3.79 -16.16
C THR A 48 -19.68 -4.45 -15.81
N VAL A 49 -19.03 -4.01 -14.74
CA VAL A 49 -17.79 -4.58 -14.19
C VAL A 49 -18.13 -5.40 -12.94
N SER A 50 -19.02 -6.37 -13.07
CA SER A 50 -19.54 -7.15 -11.93
C SER A 50 -18.53 -8.15 -11.34
N ASN A 51 -17.47 -8.48 -12.09
CA ASN A 51 -16.40 -9.38 -11.67
C ASN A 51 -15.02 -8.75 -11.94
N PRO A 52 -14.64 -7.71 -11.18
CA PRO A 52 -13.40 -6.97 -11.40
C PRO A 52 -12.17 -7.88 -11.32
N GLN A 53 -11.26 -7.76 -12.29
CA GLN A 53 -10.00 -8.50 -12.33
C GLN A 53 -8.82 -7.54 -12.15
N ASN A 54 -7.59 -8.07 -11.98
CA ASN A 54 -6.39 -7.24 -12.07
C ASN A 54 -6.10 -6.91 -13.55
N ALA A 55 -6.74 -5.86 -14.05
CA ALA A 55 -6.70 -5.38 -15.41
C ALA A 55 -7.03 -3.89 -15.42
N SER A 56 -6.38 -3.11 -16.29
CA SER A 56 -6.59 -1.66 -16.32
C SER A 56 -8.07 -1.29 -16.54
N ILE A 57 -8.66 -1.82 -17.61
CA ILE A 57 -10.08 -1.68 -17.95
C ILE A 57 -10.83 -2.88 -17.36
N GLY A 58 -11.95 -2.64 -16.69
CA GLY A 58 -12.72 -3.67 -16.01
C GLY A 58 -12.07 -4.15 -14.70
N GLY A 59 -11.15 -3.37 -14.15
CA GLY A 59 -10.41 -3.69 -12.94
C GLY A 59 -10.03 -2.45 -12.15
N GLU A 60 -8.76 -2.06 -12.15
CA GLU A 60 -8.23 -1.08 -11.17
C GLU A 60 -8.91 0.28 -11.23
N TRP A 61 -9.19 0.81 -12.43
CA TRP A 61 -9.83 2.12 -12.57
C TRP A 61 -11.26 2.10 -12.02
N ALA A 62 -12.05 1.09 -12.39
CA ALA A 62 -13.39 0.87 -11.83
C ALA A 62 -13.36 0.72 -10.30
N VAL A 63 -12.49 -0.14 -9.77
CA VAL A 63 -12.37 -0.42 -8.33
C VAL A 63 -12.02 0.85 -7.55
N MET A 64 -11.01 1.59 -8.01
CA MET A 64 -10.59 2.84 -7.39
C MET A 64 -11.72 3.88 -7.44
N ALA A 65 -12.29 4.15 -8.60
CA ALA A 65 -13.33 5.15 -8.77
C ALA A 65 -14.55 4.86 -7.88
N LEU A 66 -15.01 3.60 -7.87
CA LEU A 66 -16.11 3.15 -7.01
C LEU A 66 -15.79 3.40 -5.53
N ALA A 67 -14.62 2.98 -5.05
CA ALA A 67 -14.20 3.16 -3.65
C ALA A 67 -14.02 4.64 -3.24
N ARG A 68 -13.76 5.53 -4.20
CA ARG A 68 -13.57 6.97 -3.96
C ARG A 68 -14.82 7.83 -4.16
N SER A 69 -15.86 7.29 -4.81
CA SER A 69 -17.06 8.02 -5.25
C SER A 69 -18.09 8.35 -4.15
N GLY A 70 -18.01 7.71 -2.99
CA GLY A 70 -19.05 7.80 -1.96
C GLY A 70 -20.37 7.09 -2.32
N TYR A 71 -20.46 6.46 -3.51
CA TYR A 71 -21.56 5.57 -3.88
C TYR A 71 -21.50 4.28 -3.05
N GLU A 72 -22.66 3.76 -2.65
CA GLU A 72 -22.74 2.54 -1.83
C GLU A 72 -22.46 1.30 -2.69
N VAL A 73 -21.29 0.72 -2.50
CA VAL A 73 -20.85 -0.52 -3.16
C VAL A 73 -20.77 -1.63 -2.12
N PRO A 74 -21.40 -2.81 -2.34
CA PRO A 74 -21.27 -3.94 -1.45
C PRO A 74 -19.81 -4.34 -1.26
N GLN A 75 -19.39 -4.59 -0.03
CA GLN A 75 -18.03 -5.02 0.29
C GLN A 75 -17.59 -6.26 -0.53
N SER A 76 -18.54 -7.16 -0.83
CA SER A 76 -18.31 -8.34 -1.66
C SER A 76 -17.76 -8.04 -3.07
N TYR A 77 -18.01 -6.84 -3.60
CA TYR A 77 -17.42 -6.38 -4.86
C TYR A 77 -15.90 -6.26 -4.75
N TYR A 78 -15.43 -5.57 -3.71
CA TYR A 78 -14.00 -5.37 -3.45
C TYR A 78 -13.32 -6.67 -3.00
N ASP A 79 -14.04 -7.52 -2.28
CA ASP A 79 -13.54 -8.85 -1.87
C ASP A 79 -13.35 -9.76 -3.08
N THR A 80 -14.24 -9.68 -4.08
CA THR A 80 -14.13 -10.40 -5.35
C THR A 80 -12.87 -9.98 -6.11
N TYR A 81 -12.64 -8.67 -6.25
CA TYR A 81 -11.41 -8.14 -6.84
C TYR A 81 -10.16 -8.64 -6.09
N TYR A 82 -10.16 -8.48 -4.76
CA TYR A 82 -9.01 -8.84 -3.93
C TYR A 82 -8.69 -10.34 -4.00
N ALA A 83 -9.70 -11.21 -3.97
CA ALA A 83 -9.53 -12.65 -4.11
C ALA A 83 -8.96 -13.05 -5.50
N ALA A 84 -9.43 -12.40 -6.56
CA ALA A 84 -8.90 -12.61 -7.91
C ALA A 84 -7.43 -12.19 -8.01
N LEU A 85 -7.09 -11.03 -7.43
CA LEU A 85 -5.70 -10.56 -7.35
C LEU A 85 -4.81 -11.49 -6.52
N GLU A 86 -5.25 -11.92 -5.33
CA GLU A 86 -4.47 -12.85 -4.51
C GLU A 86 -4.19 -14.16 -5.23
N LYS A 87 -5.17 -14.69 -5.97
CA LYS A 87 -5.00 -15.88 -6.79
C LYS A 87 -3.93 -15.64 -7.86
N GLN A 88 -4.04 -14.55 -8.64
CA GLN A 88 -3.07 -14.24 -9.68
C GLN A 88 -1.66 -14.04 -9.10
N VAL A 89 -1.52 -13.30 -8.00
CA VAL A 89 -0.24 -13.03 -7.33
C VAL A 89 0.41 -14.33 -6.86
N LYS A 90 -0.35 -15.29 -6.34
CA LYS A 90 0.16 -16.64 -6.02
C LYS A 90 0.65 -17.38 -7.26
N GLU A 91 -0.16 -17.38 -8.32
CA GLU A 91 0.14 -18.07 -9.58
C GLU A 91 1.38 -17.51 -10.28
N CYS A 92 1.55 -16.18 -10.27
CA CYS A 92 2.71 -15.49 -10.86
C CYS A 92 3.88 -15.28 -9.89
N LYS A 93 3.80 -15.83 -8.66
CA LYS A 93 4.84 -15.70 -7.63
C LYS A 93 5.24 -14.25 -7.35
N GLY A 94 4.26 -13.35 -7.27
CA GLY A 94 4.48 -11.92 -7.03
C GLY A 94 4.94 -11.11 -8.24
N ILE A 95 5.20 -11.74 -9.38
CA ILE A 95 5.66 -11.06 -10.60
C ILE A 95 4.45 -10.76 -11.48
N LEU A 96 3.83 -9.58 -11.33
CA LEU A 96 2.69 -9.17 -12.16
C LEU A 96 3.09 -8.97 -13.62
N HIS A 97 4.29 -8.44 -13.87
CA HIS A 97 4.86 -8.32 -15.21
C HIS A 97 6.37 -8.05 -15.17
N ASP A 98 7.12 -8.56 -16.14
CA ASP A 98 8.58 -8.34 -16.27
C ASP A 98 8.99 -7.00 -16.89
N LYS A 99 8.06 -6.26 -17.49
CA LYS A 99 8.32 -5.03 -18.28
C LYS A 99 7.30 -3.95 -18.00
N LYS A 100 6.04 -4.31 -17.78
CA LYS A 100 4.98 -3.34 -17.51
C LYS A 100 4.88 -3.02 -16.02
N TYR A 101 5.78 -2.20 -15.50
CA TYR A 101 5.78 -1.88 -14.06
C TYR A 101 4.59 -0.99 -13.66
N THR A 102 3.90 -0.41 -14.65
CA THR A 102 2.60 0.21 -14.47
C THR A 102 1.51 -0.77 -13.99
N GLU A 103 1.65 -2.09 -14.18
CA GLU A 103 0.72 -3.07 -13.57
C GLU A 103 0.76 -2.97 -12.05
N TYR A 104 1.95 -3.01 -11.44
CA TYR A 104 2.09 -2.85 -9.99
C TYR A 104 1.52 -1.52 -9.51
N SER A 105 1.81 -0.44 -10.24
CA SER A 105 1.35 0.90 -9.89
C SER A 105 -0.17 0.98 -9.82
N ARG A 106 -0.88 0.48 -10.85
CA ARG A 106 -2.34 0.47 -10.87
C ARG A 106 -2.92 -0.44 -9.78
N THR A 107 -2.33 -1.61 -9.55
CA THR A 107 -2.76 -2.51 -8.48
C THR A 107 -2.61 -1.84 -7.10
N ILE A 108 -1.50 -1.14 -6.84
CA ILE A 108 -1.27 -0.39 -5.59
C ILE A 108 -2.34 0.70 -5.40
N LEU A 109 -2.70 1.41 -6.47
CA LEU A 109 -3.76 2.43 -6.46
C LEU A 109 -5.11 1.83 -6.05
N ALA A 110 -5.53 0.73 -6.69
CA ALA A 110 -6.78 0.06 -6.39
C ALA A 110 -6.79 -0.48 -4.94
N LEU A 111 -5.72 -1.16 -4.51
CA LEU A 111 -5.57 -1.68 -3.14
C LEU A 111 -5.66 -0.57 -2.10
N SER A 112 -4.95 0.54 -2.33
CA SER A 112 -4.98 1.69 -1.43
C SER A 112 -6.38 2.30 -1.34
N ALA A 113 -7.11 2.38 -2.45
CA ALA A 113 -8.47 2.93 -2.48
C ALA A 113 -9.47 2.07 -1.70
N ILE A 114 -9.31 0.75 -1.74
CA ILE A 114 -10.12 -0.21 -0.97
C ILE A 114 -9.50 -0.53 0.40
N GLY A 115 -8.47 0.21 0.83
CA GLY A 115 -7.84 0.08 2.15
C GLY A 115 -7.08 -1.22 2.41
N LYS A 116 -6.67 -1.95 1.36
CA LYS A 116 -5.84 -3.17 1.45
C LYS A 116 -4.35 -2.82 1.37
N ASP A 117 -3.50 -3.58 2.05
CA ASP A 117 -2.05 -3.35 2.10
C ASP A 117 -1.33 -3.96 0.87
N PRO A 118 -0.78 -3.14 -0.05
CA PRO A 118 -0.02 -3.65 -1.18
C PRO A 118 1.33 -4.27 -0.79
N ALA A 119 1.82 -4.05 0.44
CA ALA A 119 3.04 -4.66 0.93
C ALA A 119 2.86 -6.14 1.32
N ASN A 120 1.63 -6.63 1.41
CA ASN A 120 1.31 -8.01 1.74
C ASN A 120 0.06 -8.50 0.98
N VAL A 121 0.27 -8.91 -0.27
CA VAL A 121 -0.74 -9.58 -1.08
C VAL A 121 -0.28 -11.00 -1.31
N ALA A 122 -1.00 -11.96 -0.75
CA ALA A 122 -0.63 -13.37 -0.81
C ALA A 122 0.83 -13.70 -0.42
N GLY A 123 1.41 -12.95 0.52
CA GLY A 123 2.80 -13.11 0.96
C GLY A 123 3.84 -12.36 0.12
N TYR A 124 3.43 -11.59 -0.88
CA TYR A 124 4.30 -10.79 -1.73
C TYR A 124 4.11 -9.29 -1.48
N ASN A 125 5.22 -8.54 -1.56
CA ASN A 125 5.21 -7.09 -1.48
C ASN A 125 5.18 -6.48 -2.90
N LEU A 126 4.01 -5.98 -3.31
CA LEU A 126 3.81 -5.41 -4.64
C LEU A 126 4.41 -3.99 -4.79
N LEU A 127 4.89 -3.37 -3.71
CA LEU A 127 5.65 -2.13 -3.77
C LEU A 127 7.09 -2.39 -4.23
N THR A 128 7.71 -3.52 -3.83
CA THR A 128 9.13 -3.85 -4.10
C THR A 128 9.56 -3.62 -5.55
N PRO A 129 8.79 -4.01 -6.58
CA PRO A 129 9.16 -3.77 -7.98
C PRO A 129 9.38 -2.28 -8.32
N LEU A 130 8.62 -1.37 -7.71
CA LEU A 130 8.84 0.08 -7.89
C LEU A 130 10.14 0.60 -7.24
N GLY A 131 10.94 -0.28 -6.62
CA GLY A 131 12.31 -0.01 -6.20
C GLY A 131 13.35 -0.22 -7.30
N ASP A 132 12.97 -0.75 -8.47
CA ASP A 132 13.87 -0.94 -9.62
C ASP A 132 13.71 0.21 -10.63
N PHE A 133 14.68 1.11 -10.67
CA PHE A 133 14.61 2.29 -11.53
C PHE A 133 14.59 1.91 -13.02
N ASN A 134 15.53 1.05 -13.44
CA ASN A 134 15.71 0.67 -14.84
C ASN A 134 14.46 -0.03 -15.40
N LYS A 135 13.88 -0.96 -14.63
CA LYS A 135 12.65 -1.64 -15.06
C LYS A 135 11.44 -0.73 -15.02
N THR A 136 11.38 0.22 -14.09
CA THR A 136 10.27 1.19 -14.02
C THR A 136 10.28 2.10 -15.24
N ILE A 137 11.42 2.70 -15.61
CA ILE A 137 11.50 3.63 -16.75
C ILE A 137 11.45 2.92 -18.12
N TRP A 138 11.49 1.59 -18.15
CA TRP A 138 11.48 0.80 -19.39
C TRP A 138 10.25 1.11 -20.27
N GLN A 139 9.10 1.41 -19.67
CA GLN A 139 7.89 1.79 -20.41
C GLN A 139 7.88 3.26 -20.88
N GLY A 140 9.01 3.95 -20.81
CA GLY A 140 9.09 5.39 -21.02
C GLY A 140 8.47 6.15 -19.86
N ILE A 141 8.04 7.38 -20.12
CA ILE A 141 7.58 8.33 -19.11
C ILE A 141 6.39 7.85 -18.27
N ASN A 142 5.58 6.93 -18.82
CA ASN A 142 4.47 6.31 -18.09
C ASN A 142 4.93 5.58 -16.81
N GLY A 143 6.10 4.95 -16.85
CA GLY A 143 6.68 4.25 -15.70
C GLY A 143 6.85 5.16 -14.47
N PRO A 144 7.70 6.20 -14.52
CA PRO A 144 7.91 7.10 -13.39
C PRO A 144 6.63 7.87 -13.01
N ILE A 145 5.76 8.24 -13.96
CA ILE A 145 4.47 8.88 -13.68
C ILE A 145 3.63 7.99 -12.75
N TRP A 146 3.33 6.76 -13.19
CA TRP A 146 2.49 5.85 -12.41
C TRP A 146 3.16 5.40 -11.12
N ALA A 147 4.49 5.25 -11.11
CA ALA A 147 5.23 4.89 -9.90
C ALA A 147 5.09 5.97 -8.81
N LEU A 148 5.25 7.26 -9.17
CA LEU A 148 5.04 8.36 -8.23
C LEU A 148 3.60 8.43 -7.74
N ILE A 149 2.62 8.35 -8.65
CA ILE A 149 1.19 8.34 -8.29
C ILE A 149 0.90 7.21 -7.29
N ALA A 150 1.35 5.98 -7.58
CA ALA A 150 1.13 4.82 -6.71
C ALA A 150 1.80 4.97 -5.33
N LEU A 151 3.08 5.35 -5.30
CA LEU A 151 3.83 5.52 -4.05
C LEU A 151 3.28 6.66 -3.19
N ASP A 152 2.74 7.71 -3.81
CA ASP A 152 2.24 8.88 -3.09
C ASP A 152 0.80 8.74 -2.63
N THR A 153 0.07 7.77 -3.18
CA THR A 153 -1.33 7.45 -2.82
C THR A 153 -1.55 7.38 -1.31
N ALA A 154 -0.77 6.55 -0.61
CA ALA A 154 -0.81 6.43 0.85
C ALA A 154 0.51 6.87 1.52
N ASN A 155 1.30 7.68 0.81
CA ASN A 155 2.65 8.08 1.24
C ASN A 155 3.55 6.88 1.60
N TYR A 156 3.53 5.83 0.77
CA TYR A 156 4.34 4.64 0.98
C TYR A 156 5.83 4.99 1.05
N PRO A 157 6.61 4.39 1.97
CA PRO A 157 8.05 4.54 1.95
C PRO A 157 8.63 4.04 0.63
N MET A 158 9.77 4.58 0.22
CA MET A 158 10.43 4.09 -1.00
C MET A 158 10.82 2.62 -0.80
N PRO A 159 10.28 1.69 -1.60
CA PRO A 159 10.58 0.27 -1.47
C PRO A 159 12.04 -0.03 -1.79
N GLN A 160 12.65 -0.91 -0.98
CA GLN A 160 13.99 -1.41 -1.23
C GLN A 160 13.92 -2.68 -2.08
N ASN A 161 14.59 -2.67 -3.24
CA ASN A 161 14.69 -3.82 -4.12
C ASN A 161 16.18 -4.19 -4.27
N LYS A 162 16.59 -5.22 -3.53
CA LYS A 162 17.99 -5.68 -3.52
C LYS A 162 18.44 -6.28 -4.85
N ASP A 163 17.49 -6.67 -5.69
CA ASP A 163 17.74 -7.26 -7.01
C ASP A 163 17.75 -6.20 -8.12
N ALA A 164 17.43 -4.94 -7.81
CA ALA A 164 17.48 -3.85 -8.77
C ALA A 164 18.93 -3.52 -9.12
N GLU A 165 19.22 -3.44 -10.42
CA GLU A 165 20.52 -2.94 -10.92
C GLU A 165 20.74 -1.49 -10.47
N VAL A 166 19.68 -0.69 -10.52
CA VAL A 166 19.66 0.68 -10.03
C VAL A 166 18.48 0.85 -9.09
N GLN A 167 18.78 0.98 -7.80
CA GLN A 167 17.77 1.27 -6.77
C GLN A 167 17.13 2.63 -7.03
N ALA A 168 15.81 2.64 -7.22
CA ALA A 168 15.05 3.85 -7.44
C ALA A 168 14.94 4.72 -6.18
N THR A 169 14.79 6.02 -6.41
CA THR A 169 14.33 7.00 -5.43
C THR A 169 13.22 7.84 -6.05
N ARG A 170 12.42 8.52 -5.22
CA ARG A 170 11.42 9.49 -5.71
C ARG A 170 12.06 10.58 -6.57
N ASP A 171 13.21 11.10 -6.14
CA ASP A 171 13.90 12.15 -6.88
C ASP A 171 14.33 11.69 -8.27
N MET A 172 14.73 10.42 -8.44
CA MET A 172 15.06 9.88 -9.75
C MET A 172 13.84 9.85 -10.67
N TYR A 173 12.66 9.46 -10.17
CA TYR A 173 11.43 9.49 -10.98
C TYR A 173 10.98 10.91 -11.30
N VAL A 174 11.02 11.84 -10.33
CA VAL A 174 10.73 13.25 -10.57
C VAL A 174 11.67 13.81 -11.63
N ASN A 175 12.98 13.59 -11.49
CA ASN A 175 13.98 14.10 -12.42
C ASN A 175 13.84 13.46 -13.81
N GLU A 176 13.47 12.18 -13.91
CA GLU A 176 13.21 11.51 -15.19
C GLU A 176 11.99 12.11 -15.91
N ILE A 177 10.92 12.47 -15.18
CA ILE A 177 9.79 13.19 -15.75
C ILE A 177 10.24 14.58 -16.21
N LEU A 178 10.87 15.37 -15.34
CA LEU A 178 11.29 16.74 -15.66
C LEU A 178 12.25 16.81 -16.86
N LYS A 179 13.15 15.84 -16.98
CA LYS A 179 14.10 15.73 -18.10
C LYS A 179 13.39 15.60 -19.46
N ARG A 180 12.16 15.06 -19.49
CA ARG A 180 11.37 14.85 -20.69
C ARG A 180 10.46 16.02 -21.05
N GLN A 181 10.51 17.13 -20.29
CA GLN A 181 9.75 18.33 -20.63
C GLN A 181 10.20 18.88 -21.99
N LEU A 182 9.24 19.11 -22.87
CA LEU A 182 9.49 19.58 -24.24
C LEU A 182 9.63 21.09 -24.29
N SER A 183 10.12 21.59 -25.44
CA SER A 183 10.37 23.01 -25.64
C SER A 183 9.10 23.88 -25.61
N ASP A 184 7.95 23.29 -25.95
CA ASP A 184 6.62 23.91 -25.84
C ASP A 184 6.06 23.90 -24.40
N GLY A 185 6.77 23.26 -23.48
CA GLY A 185 6.44 23.17 -22.05
C GLY A 185 5.66 21.93 -21.64
N GLY A 186 5.15 21.13 -22.59
CA GLY A 186 4.38 19.92 -22.29
C GLY A 186 5.24 18.65 -22.25
N PHE A 187 4.56 17.52 -22.30
CA PHE A 187 5.16 16.18 -22.30
C PHE A 187 4.47 15.32 -23.38
N SER A 188 5.18 14.31 -23.86
CA SER A 188 4.65 13.30 -24.77
C SER A 188 5.25 11.94 -24.44
N LEU A 189 4.79 10.88 -25.11
CA LEU A 189 5.22 9.51 -24.82
C LEU A 189 6.73 9.29 -25.09
N SER A 190 7.19 9.77 -26.25
CA SER A 190 8.56 9.56 -26.76
C SER A 190 9.38 10.85 -26.81
N GLY A 191 8.78 12.01 -26.54
CA GLY A 191 9.48 13.28 -26.61
C GLY A 191 10.60 13.39 -25.58
N GLY A 192 11.67 14.09 -25.96
CA GLY A 192 12.86 14.26 -25.13
C GLY A 192 13.72 13.01 -24.95
N THR A 193 13.43 11.88 -25.63
CA THR A 193 14.28 10.69 -25.63
C THR A 193 15.30 10.70 -26.75
N GLU A 194 16.37 9.93 -26.58
CA GLU A 194 17.29 9.62 -27.67
C GLU A 194 16.53 8.84 -28.77
N GLY A 195 16.56 9.35 -30.00
CA GLY A 195 15.81 8.77 -31.12
C GLY A 195 14.40 9.31 -31.35
N ALA A 196 13.93 10.28 -30.55
CA ALA A 196 12.68 10.98 -30.79
C ALA A 196 12.73 11.75 -32.12
N SER A 197 11.69 11.59 -32.95
CA SER A 197 11.49 12.40 -34.15
C SER A 197 10.98 13.80 -33.81
N ASP A 198 10.96 14.72 -34.78
CA ASP A 198 10.37 16.05 -34.58
C ASP A 198 8.89 15.96 -34.17
N SER A 199 8.14 14.99 -34.71
CA SER A 199 6.75 14.74 -34.33
C SER A 199 6.58 14.18 -32.91
N ASP A 200 7.60 13.53 -32.35
CA ASP A 200 7.57 13.07 -30.96
C ASP A 200 7.82 14.23 -29.98
N ASN A 201 8.48 15.30 -30.42
CA ASN A 201 8.82 16.46 -29.61
C ASN A 201 7.74 17.56 -29.60
N VAL A 202 6.48 17.12 -29.69
CA VAL A 202 5.28 17.95 -29.56
C VAL A 202 4.47 17.43 -28.37
N ALA A 203 4.00 18.33 -27.51
CA ALA A 203 3.20 17.97 -26.36
C ALA A 203 1.91 17.23 -26.73
N ASP A 204 1.57 16.24 -25.91
CA ASP A 204 0.31 15.52 -25.93
C ASP A 204 -0.48 15.85 -24.66
N ALA A 205 -1.79 16.06 -24.79
CA ALA A 205 -2.62 16.54 -23.68
C ALA A 205 -2.69 15.50 -22.56
N ASP A 206 -2.84 14.22 -22.91
CA ASP A 206 -2.92 13.11 -21.98
C ASP A 206 -1.63 12.99 -21.16
N LEU A 207 -0.48 12.88 -21.83
CA LEU A 207 0.81 12.72 -21.16
C LEU A 207 1.22 13.98 -20.38
N THR A 208 0.86 15.16 -20.86
CA THR A 208 1.10 16.40 -20.13
C THR A 208 0.25 16.46 -18.85
N GLY A 209 -1.03 16.10 -18.93
CA GLY A 209 -1.92 15.97 -17.77
C GLY A 209 -1.39 14.94 -16.77
N MET A 210 -1.08 13.72 -17.23
CA MET A 210 -0.56 12.65 -16.38
C MET A 210 0.77 13.02 -15.69
N ALA A 211 1.69 13.70 -16.38
CA ALA A 211 2.92 14.20 -15.78
C ALA A 211 2.64 15.19 -14.65
N LEU A 212 1.67 16.10 -14.84
CA LEU A 212 1.26 17.04 -13.80
C LEU A 212 0.61 16.34 -12.59
N GLN A 213 -0.18 15.30 -12.79
CA GLN A 213 -0.76 14.48 -11.71
C GLN A 213 0.34 13.89 -10.81
N ALA A 214 1.41 13.33 -11.41
CA ALA A 214 2.54 12.78 -10.68
C ALA A 214 3.36 13.86 -9.95
N LEU A 215 3.56 15.02 -10.58
CA LEU A 215 4.35 16.13 -10.03
C LEU A 215 3.60 16.97 -8.97
N ALA A 216 2.30 16.77 -8.79
CA ALA A 216 1.47 17.60 -7.92
C ALA A 216 1.90 17.62 -6.45
N LYS A 217 2.50 16.54 -5.92
CA LYS A 217 3.00 16.49 -4.54
C LYS A 217 4.33 17.24 -4.33
N TYR A 218 5.06 17.52 -5.41
CA TYR A 218 6.44 17.99 -5.39
C TYR A 218 6.57 19.49 -5.69
N GLN A 219 5.50 20.26 -5.49
CA GLN A 219 5.42 21.69 -5.81
C GLN A 219 6.24 22.59 -4.88
N ASP A 220 6.80 22.04 -3.80
CA ASP A 220 7.79 22.66 -2.94
C ASP A 220 9.16 22.81 -3.62
N ARG A 221 9.44 21.98 -4.64
CA ARG A 221 10.64 22.08 -5.50
C ARG A 221 10.44 23.15 -6.57
N ALA A 222 11.35 24.12 -6.63
CA ALA A 222 11.24 25.27 -7.53
C ALA A 222 11.24 24.87 -9.02
N GLU A 223 12.05 23.89 -9.38
CA GLU A 223 12.14 23.34 -10.72
C GLU A 223 10.88 22.57 -11.14
N VAL A 224 10.24 21.85 -10.20
CA VAL A 224 8.96 21.18 -10.44
C VAL A 224 7.87 22.22 -10.68
N LYS A 225 7.78 23.22 -9.80
CA LYS A 225 6.82 24.30 -9.95
C LYS A 225 6.98 25.05 -11.28
N ALA A 226 8.23 25.34 -11.69
CA ALA A 226 8.51 25.98 -12.96
C ALA A 226 8.09 25.11 -14.16
N ALA A 227 8.35 23.80 -14.11
CA ALA A 227 7.90 22.88 -15.13
C ALA A 227 6.38 22.77 -15.18
N THR A 228 5.71 22.72 -14.02
CA THR A 228 4.26 22.70 -13.89
C THR A 228 3.61 23.92 -14.54
N GLU A 229 4.11 25.13 -14.30
CA GLU A 229 3.56 26.33 -14.94
C GLU A 229 3.72 26.34 -16.46
N LYS A 230 4.85 25.84 -16.98
CA LYS A 230 5.03 25.69 -18.43
C LYS A 230 4.03 24.71 -19.02
N ALA A 231 3.82 23.56 -18.38
CA ALA A 231 2.89 22.53 -18.81
C ALA A 231 1.42 23.03 -18.75
N LEU A 232 1.03 23.75 -17.69
CA LEU A 232 -0.30 24.36 -17.61
C LEU A 232 -0.54 25.40 -18.72
N ASN A 233 0.47 26.22 -19.02
CA ASN A 233 0.41 27.16 -20.14
C ASN A 233 0.35 26.47 -21.51
N CYS A 234 1.05 25.33 -21.66
CA CYS A 234 0.99 24.49 -22.85
C CYS A 234 -0.43 23.94 -23.04
N LEU A 235 -0.98 23.27 -22.02
CA LEU A 235 -2.34 22.72 -22.02
C LEU A 235 -3.40 23.80 -22.31
N SER A 236 -3.32 24.95 -21.65
CA SER A 236 -4.25 26.07 -21.90
C SER A 236 -4.25 26.56 -23.36
N LYS A 237 -3.12 26.44 -24.08
CA LYS A 237 -3.04 26.78 -25.52
C LYS A 237 -3.53 25.64 -26.42
N MET A 238 -3.37 24.39 -25.99
CA MET A 238 -3.80 23.21 -26.72
C MET A 238 -5.32 22.99 -26.65
N GLN A 239 -5.98 23.50 -25.60
CA GLN A 239 -7.41 23.35 -25.40
C GLN A 239 -8.21 23.95 -26.56
N ASN A 240 -9.15 23.17 -27.08
CA ASN A 240 -9.97 23.56 -28.21
C ASN A 240 -11.07 24.58 -27.81
N GLU A 241 -11.75 25.13 -28.82
CA GLU A 241 -12.84 26.11 -28.65
C GLU A 241 -14.07 25.57 -27.89
N ASN A 242 -14.23 24.24 -27.82
CA ASN A 242 -15.32 23.56 -27.11
C ASN A 242 -14.98 23.24 -25.64
N GLY A 243 -13.80 23.66 -25.17
CA GLY A 243 -13.29 23.40 -23.83
C GLY A 243 -12.63 22.03 -23.65
N GLY A 244 -12.46 21.23 -24.70
CA GLY A 244 -11.86 19.89 -24.66
C GLY A 244 -10.45 19.83 -25.24
N TYR A 245 -10.00 18.61 -25.51
CA TYR A 245 -8.71 18.32 -26.14
C TYR A 245 -8.87 17.29 -27.26
N SER A 246 -7.97 17.37 -28.24
CA SER A 246 -7.90 16.40 -29.32
C SER A 246 -6.60 15.62 -29.25
N SER A 247 -6.70 14.30 -29.34
CA SER A 247 -5.54 13.42 -29.53
C SER A 247 -5.60 12.86 -30.96
N TRP A 248 -4.47 12.92 -31.68
CA TRP A 248 -4.37 12.54 -33.10
C TRP A 248 -5.44 13.18 -34.00
N GLY A 249 -5.83 14.43 -33.68
CA GLY A 249 -6.83 15.20 -34.44
C GLY A 249 -8.29 14.90 -34.08
N VAL A 250 -8.55 14.00 -33.12
CA VAL A 250 -9.90 13.63 -32.70
C VAL A 250 -10.18 14.12 -31.29
N GLU A 251 -11.20 14.96 -31.14
CA GLU A 251 -11.68 15.42 -29.83
C GLU A 251 -12.33 14.26 -29.07
N ASN A 252 -11.84 13.98 -27.86
CA ASN A 252 -12.28 12.85 -27.05
C ASN A 252 -12.35 13.21 -25.56
N SER A 253 -13.08 12.39 -24.78
CA SER A 253 -13.25 12.58 -23.34
C SER A 253 -11.96 12.39 -22.54
N GLU A 254 -11.17 11.36 -22.87
CA GLU A 254 -10.06 10.89 -22.05
C GLU A 254 -8.91 11.90 -21.98
N SER A 255 -8.67 12.64 -23.07
CA SER A 255 -7.70 13.74 -23.06
C SER A 255 -8.13 14.87 -22.11
N ALA A 256 -9.43 15.16 -21.99
CA ALA A 256 -9.94 16.13 -21.02
C ALA A 256 -9.85 15.58 -19.58
N ASP A 257 -10.10 14.29 -19.40
CA ASP A 257 -10.00 13.60 -18.10
C ASP A 257 -8.62 13.80 -17.47
N GLN A 258 -7.55 13.55 -18.22
CA GLN A 258 -6.19 13.69 -17.69
C GLN A 258 -5.87 15.11 -17.20
N VAL A 259 -6.38 16.12 -17.89
CA VAL A 259 -6.15 17.52 -17.53
C VAL A 259 -7.00 17.91 -16.32
N ILE A 260 -8.25 17.50 -16.24
CA ILE A 260 -9.11 17.75 -15.09
C ILE A 260 -8.51 17.13 -13.81
N VAL A 261 -8.07 15.87 -13.88
CA VAL A 261 -7.41 15.23 -12.73
C VAL A 261 -6.12 15.96 -12.36
N ALA A 262 -5.33 16.42 -13.33
CA ALA A 262 -4.15 17.23 -13.03
C ALA A 262 -4.48 18.53 -12.26
N LEU A 263 -5.52 19.26 -12.68
CA LEU A 263 -5.94 20.49 -12.00
C LEU A 263 -6.37 20.21 -10.56
N THR A 264 -7.21 19.18 -10.37
CA THR A 264 -7.70 18.82 -9.02
C THR A 264 -6.58 18.31 -8.10
N GLU A 265 -5.61 17.55 -8.61
CA GLU A 265 -4.42 17.11 -7.84
C GLU A 265 -3.51 18.30 -7.46
N LEU A 266 -3.41 19.31 -8.32
CA LEU A 266 -2.66 20.56 -8.06
C LEU A 266 -3.42 21.53 -7.13
N GLY A 267 -4.67 21.23 -6.76
CA GLY A 267 -5.53 22.14 -6.01
C GLY A 267 -5.96 23.38 -6.81
N ILE A 268 -5.89 23.30 -8.14
CA ILE A 268 -6.36 24.35 -9.05
C ILE A 268 -7.86 24.13 -9.29
N SER A 269 -8.63 25.22 -9.25
CA SER A 269 -10.07 25.18 -9.51
C SER A 269 -10.34 24.68 -10.94
N VAL A 270 -11.38 23.87 -11.10
CA VAL A 270 -11.85 23.40 -12.42
C VAL A 270 -12.45 24.54 -13.26
N ASP A 271 -12.74 25.69 -12.65
CA ASP A 271 -13.15 26.94 -13.29
C ASP A 271 -11.99 27.91 -13.55
N ASP A 272 -10.73 27.46 -13.40
CA ASP A 272 -9.58 28.30 -13.69
C ASP A 272 -9.69 28.87 -15.10
N SER A 273 -9.68 30.21 -15.20
CA SER A 273 -9.91 30.95 -16.44
C SER A 273 -8.96 30.57 -17.59
N ARG A 274 -7.80 29.97 -17.30
CA ARG A 274 -6.89 29.44 -18.33
C ARG A 274 -7.53 28.30 -19.12
N PHE A 275 -8.46 27.58 -18.50
CA PHE A 275 -9.08 26.36 -18.99
C PHE A 275 -10.57 26.53 -19.34
N VAL A 276 -11.02 27.77 -19.54
CA VAL A 276 -12.37 28.08 -20.01
C VAL A 276 -12.28 28.68 -21.42
N LYS A 277 -12.88 28.03 -22.42
CA LYS A 277 -12.86 28.47 -23.83
C LYS A 277 -14.29 28.70 -24.30
N ASN A 278 -14.56 29.88 -24.85
CA ASN A 278 -15.91 30.27 -25.32
C ASN A 278 -17.03 30.04 -24.28
N GLY A 279 -16.71 30.17 -22.99
CA GLY A 279 -17.65 29.95 -21.89
C GLY A 279 -17.87 28.47 -21.54
N HIS A 280 -17.08 27.55 -22.09
CA HIS A 280 -17.08 26.14 -21.76
C HIS A 280 -15.87 25.78 -20.90
N SER A 281 -16.12 25.26 -19.71
CA SER A 281 -15.08 24.66 -18.87
C SER A 281 -14.70 23.26 -19.36
N LEU A 282 -13.65 22.67 -18.77
CA LEU A 282 -13.32 21.27 -18.99
C LEU A 282 -14.42 20.31 -18.48
N VAL A 283 -15.06 20.66 -17.37
CA VAL A 283 -16.16 19.85 -16.80
C VAL A 283 -17.39 19.92 -17.70
N ASP A 284 -17.71 21.09 -18.25
CA ASP A 284 -18.76 21.24 -19.26
C ASP A 284 -18.49 20.38 -20.49
N ASN A 285 -17.24 20.32 -20.94
CA ASN A 285 -16.83 19.49 -22.07
C ASN A 285 -17.03 18.00 -21.74
N LEU A 286 -16.48 17.52 -20.61
CA LEU A 286 -16.59 16.13 -20.16
C LEU A 286 -18.05 15.67 -20.06
N LEU A 287 -18.93 16.49 -19.47
CA LEU A 287 -20.34 16.14 -19.28
C LEU A 287 -21.11 15.96 -20.61
N LYS A 288 -20.61 16.46 -21.75
CA LYS A 288 -21.20 16.19 -23.08
C LYS A 288 -21.04 14.72 -23.50
N TYR A 289 -20.03 14.04 -22.98
CA TYR A 289 -19.74 12.63 -23.29
C TYR A 289 -20.49 11.66 -22.38
N HIS A 290 -20.98 12.13 -21.24
CA HIS A 290 -21.78 11.33 -20.31
C HIS A 290 -23.14 10.96 -20.93
N ILE A 291 -23.46 9.67 -20.89
CA ILE A 291 -24.76 9.14 -21.29
C ILE A 291 -25.55 8.90 -20.00
N LYS A 292 -26.69 9.57 -19.86
CA LYS A 292 -27.57 9.44 -18.69
C LYS A 292 -27.85 7.97 -18.33
N ASP A 293 -27.77 7.65 -17.04
CA ASP A 293 -27.95 6.29 -16.47
C ASP A 293 -26.98 5.21 -17.03
N ASN A 294 -25.89 5.62 -17.67
CA ASN A 294 -24.96 4.76 -18.40
C ASN A 294 -23.51 5.25 -18.15
N GLY A 295 -22.60 5.02 -19.09
CA GLY A 295 -21.21 5.47 -19.02
C GLY A 295 -20.90 6.68 -19.91
N PHE A 296 -19.68 6.73 -20.42
CA PHE A 296 -19.19 7.80 -21.28
C PHE A 296 -18.92 7.29 -22.69
N LYS A 297 -19.10 8.17 -23.66
CA LYS A 297 -18.60 8.01 -25.02
C LYS A 297 -17.12 8.40 -25.08
N HIS A 298 -16.35 7.76 -25.94
CA HIS A 298 -15.02 8.22 -26.33
C HIS A 298 -15.11 9.47 -27.23
N VAL A 299 -15.98 9.41 -28.25
CA VAL A 299 -16.26 10.53 -29.16
C VAL A 299 -17.76 10.83 -29.24
N LEU A 300 -18.14 12.09 -29.43
CA LEU A 300 -19.55 12.51 -29.37
C LEU A 300 -20.47 11.79 -30.38
N SER A 301 -19.92 11.31 -31.50
CA SER A 301 -20.66 10.58 -32.53
C SER A 301 -21.07 9.17 -32.12
N GLU A 302 -20.51 8.61 -31.05
CA GLU A 302 -20.91 7.28 -30.55
C GLU A 302 -22.35 7.31 -30.00
N SER A 303 -23.05 6.20 -30.12
CA SER A 303 -24.42 6.03 -29.60
C SER A 303 -24.47 5.21 -28.31
N SER A 304 -23.36 4.56 -27.94
CA SER A 304 -23.22 3.70 -26.77
C SER A 304 -21.99 4.08 -25.96
N ALA A 305 -21.96 3.70 -24.68
CA ALA A 305 -20.82 3.92 -23.81
C ALA A 305 -19.61 3.10 -24.28
N ASN A 306 -18.44 3.71 -24.24
CA ASN A 306 -17.13 3.10 -24.39
C ASN A 306 -16.57 2.79 -23.00
N GLN A 307 -16.04 1.58 -22.78
CA GLN A 307 -15.64 1.14 -21.44
C GLN A 307 -14.44 1.95 -20.89
N MET A 308 -13.44 2.25 -21.73
CA MET A 308 -12.27 3.04 -21.30
C MET A 308 -12.71 4.46 -20.95
N ALA A 309 -13.42 5.14 -21.86
CA ALA A 309 -13.97 6.47 -21.61
C ALA A 309 -14.85 6.49 -20.36
N THR A 310 -15.64 5.44 -20.13
CA THR A 310 -16.49 5.32 -18.94
C THR A 310 -15.68 5.28 -17.66
N GLU A 311 -14.66 4.42 -17.58
CA GLU A 311 -13.87 4.29 -16.36
C GLU A 311 -12.99 5.53 -16.11
N GLN A 312 -12.48 6.16 -17.18
CA GLN A 312 -11.70 7.41 -17.08
C GLN A 312 -12.56 8.62 -16.72
N GLY A 313 -13.69 8.80 -17.40
CA GLY A 313 -14.66 9.83 -17.08
C GLY A 313 -15.21 9.67 -15.68
N PHE A 314 -15.41 8.42 -15.22
CA PHE A 314 -15.90 8.15 -13.87
C PHE A 314 -14.91 8.58 -12.79
N TYR A 315 -13.64 8.15 -12.83
CA TYR A 315 -12.69 8.61 -11.81
C TYR A 315 -12.46 10.12 -11.88
N THR A 316 -12.61 10.72 -13.06
CA THR A 316 -12.49 12.17 -13.25
C THR A 316 -13.64 12.91 -12.60
N LEU A 317 -14.88 12.48 -12.79
CA LEU A 317 -16.04 13.03 -12.07
C LEU A 317 -15.86 12.89 -10.55
N VAL A 318 -15.32 11.76 -10.08
CA VAL A 318 -14.99 11.58 -8.67
C VAL A 318 -13.91 12.58 -8.22
N ALA A 319 -12.87 12.83 -9.02
CA ALA A 319 -11.86 13.85 -8.70
C ALA A 319 -12.48 15.26 -8.58
N VAL A 320 -13.35 15.64 -9.51
CA VAL A 320 -14.10 16.91 -9.48
C VAL A 320 -14.99 17.00 -8.25
N GLN A 321 -15.82 15.98 -8.00
CA GLN A 321 -16.69 15.91 -6.83
C GLN A 321 -15.91 16.11 -5.53
N ARG A 322 -14.76 15.43 -5.40
CA ARG A 322 -13.90 15.52 -4.22
C ARG A 322 -13.33 16.92 -4.04
N ALA A 323 -12.88 17.55 -5.12
CA ALA A 323 -12.40 18.93 -5.10
C ALA A 323 -13.51 19.91 -4.67
N LEU A 324 -14.72 19.79 -5.25
CA LEU A 324 -15.89 20.61 -4.90
C LEU A 324 -16.36 20.40 -3.45
N ASN A 325 -16.07 19.25 -2.86
CA ASN A 325 -16.38 18.91 -1.47
C ASN A 325 -15.26 19.25 -0.48
N GLY A 326 -14.12 19.79 -0.94
CA GLY A 326 -12.95 20.04 -0.09
C GLY A 326 -12.36 18.78 0.52
N GLN A 327 -12.57 17.63 -0.13
CA GLN A 327 -12.01 16.35 0.26
C GLN A 327 -10.58 16.22 -0.29
N ASN A 328 -9.82 15.25 0.20
CA ASN A 328 -8.53 14.90 -0.40
C ASN A 328 -8.69 14.61 -1.90
N SER A 329 -7.68 14.91 -2.71
CA SER A 329 -7.69 14.61 -4.15
C SER A 329 -7.82 13.10 -4.43
N LEU A 330 -8.06 12.73 -5.69
CA LEU A 330 -8.30 11.35 -6.11
C LEU A 330 -7.15 10.42 -5.68
N TYR A 331 -5.90 10.87 -5.87
CA TYR A 331 -4.69 10.11 -5.59
C TYR A 331 -4.03 10.45 -4.25
N ARG A 332 -4.73 11.11 -3.30
CA ARG A 332 -4.21 11.38 -1.95
C ARG A 332 -5.10 10.70 -0.91
N MET A 333 -4.84 9.43 -0.68
CA MET A 333 -5.73 8.54 0.09
C MET A 333 -5.40 8.49 1.58
N SER A 334 -4.86 9.55 2.17
CA SER A 334 -4.67 9.62 3.63
C SER A 334 -5.99 9.65 4.42
N ASP A 335 -7.11 9.91 3.73
CA ASP A 335 -8.48 9.86 4.26
C ASP A 335 -9.13 8.48 4.09
N VAL A 336 -8.49 7.55 3.38
CA VAL A 336 -8.91 6.15 3.35
C VAL A 336 -8.50 5.52 4.66
N LYS A 337 -9.51 5.15 5.46
CA LYS A 337 -9.28 4.27 6.60
C LYS A 337 -8.79 2.95 6.03
N ALA A 338 -7.68 2.41 6.55
CA ALA A 338 -7.31 1.03 6.28
C ALA A 338 -8.58 0.20 6.39
N ALA A 339 -8.93 -0.53 5.32
CA ALA A 339 -10.14 -1.31 5.34
C ALA A 339 -10.01 -2.19 6.56
N ALA A 340 -11.04 -2.17 7.41
CA ALA A 340 -11.31 -3.34 8.21
C ALA A 340 -11.35 -4.46 7.17
N GLN A 341 -10.29 -5.26 7.14
CA GLN A 341 -10.25 -6.46 6.32
C GLN A 341 -11.61 -7.13 6.55
N PRO A 342 -12.31 -7.60 5.51
CA PRO A 342 -13.33 -8.61 5.73
C PRO A 342 -12.59 -9.77 6.39
N VAL A 343 -12.70 -9.79 7.72
CA VAL A 343 -12.94 -10.99 8.47
C VAL A 343 -13.95 -11.74 7.61
N SER A 344 -13.53 -12.88 7.07
CA SER A 344 -14.45 -13.94 6.68
C SER A 344 -15.65 -13.89 7.61
N THR A 345 -16.88 -13.88 7.10
CA THR A 345 -18.14 -13.73 7.85
C THR A 345 -18.42 -14.82 8.89
N ALA A 346 -17.40 -15.54 9.35
CA ALA A 346 -17.37 -15.94 10.73
C ALA A 346 -17.50 -14.70 11.64
N PRO A 347 -18.34 -14.75 12.68
CA PRO A 347 -18.56 -13.62 13.58
C PRO A 347 -17.23 -13.07 14.13
N ILE A 348 -17.19 -11.76 14.40
CA ILE A 348 -16.10 -11.11 15.14
C ILE A 348 -15.92 -11.88 16.44
N SER A 349 -14.96 -12.79 16.44
CA SER A 349 -14.43 -13.36 17.65
C SER A 349 -13.53 -12.31 18.24
N THR A 350 -13.72 -12.02 19.50
CA THR A 350 -12.77 -11.33 20.38
C THR A 350 -11.44 -12.09 20.54
N ALA A 351 -11.00 -12.84 19.53
CA ALA A 351 -9.87 -13.74 19.57
C ALA A 351 -9.06 -13.63 18.28
N ALA A 352 -8.19 -12.63 18.18
CA ALA A 352 -7.10 -12.62 17.19
C ALA A 352 -6.32 -13.95 17.23
N GLY A 353 -5.95 -14.47 16.06
CA GLY A 353 -5.21 -15.71 15.85
C GLY A 353 -5.99 -16.81 15.11
N LEU A 354 -5.29 -17.85 14.62
CA LEU A 354 -5.90 -18.94 13.85
C LEU A 354 -7.03 -19.67 14.59
N LYS A 355 -7.96 -20.26 13.81
CA LYS A 355 -9.16 -20.96 14.30
C LYS A 355 -8.88 -22.00 15.39
N ASP A 356 -7.81 -22.77 15.24
CA ASP A 356 -7.48 -23.90 16.12
C ASP A 356 -6.47 -23.53 17.22
N LYS A 357 -6.26 -22.23 17.45
CA LYS A 357 -5.39 -21.77 18.54
C LYS A 357 -5.96 -22.14 19.91
N ASN A 358 -5.06 -22.32 20.87
CA ASN A 358 -5.42 -22.47 22.27
C ASN A 358 -6.18 -21.21 22.75
N ALA A 359 -7.27 -21.41 23.50
CA ALA A 359 -8.17 -20.35 23.95
C ALA A 359 -7.48 -19.27 24.80
N ASP A 360 -6.40 -19.61 25.49
CA ASP A 360 -5.66 -18.68 26.34
C ASP A 360 -4.69 -17.80 25.55
N VAL A 361 -4.37 -18.16 24.30
CA VAL A 361 -3.51 -17.37 23.42
C VAL A 361 -4.24 -16.12 22.97
N LYS A 362 -3.60 -14.96 23.15
CA LYS A 362 -4.15 -13.63 22.85
C LYS A 362 -3.11 -12.81 22.08
N ALA A 363 -3.56 -12.07 21.07
CA ALA A 363 -2.70 -11.10 20.41
C ALA A 363 -2.33 -9.97 21.37
N MET A 364 -1.06 -9.54 21.31
CA MET A 364 -0.57 -8.46 22.15
C MET A 364 -0.78 -7.11 21.45
N PRO A 365 -1.45 -6.14 22.11
CA PRO A 365 -1.68 -4.83 21.51
C PRO A 365 -0.37 -4.04 21.41
N VAL A 366 -0.32 -3.10 20.48
CA VAL A 366 0.75 -2.08 20.44
C VAL A 366 0.61 -1.19 21.67
N THR A 367 1.63 -1.20 22.52
CA THR A 367 1.69 -0.45 23.79
C THR A 367 2.52 0.82 23.68
N LYS A 368 3.48 0.88 22.74
CA LYS A 368 4.36 2.02 22.51
C LYS A 368 4.77 2.07 21.04
N GLU A 369 3.98 2.79 20.25
CA GLU A 369 4.22 3.00 18.82
C GLU A 369 5.56 3.70 18.58
N GLY A 370 6.24 3.38 17.47
CA GLY A 370 7.53 3.98 17.11
C GLY A 370 8.72 3.57 17.98
N THR A 371 8.59 2.53 18.82
CA THR A 371 9.72 2.00 19.60
C THR A 371 10.82 1.48 18.67
N THR A 372 12.03 2.05 18.76
CA THR A 372 13.23 1.69 17.97
C THR A 372 14.51 1.88 18.80
N PHE A 373 15.66 1.42 18.29
CA PHE A 373 16.97 1.53 18.96
C PHE A 373 18.07 1.98 17.97
N PRO A 374 18.98 2.88 18.36
CA PRO A 374 20.09 3.32 17.51
C PRO A 374 20.92 2.18 16.91
N ASP A 375 21.23 1.15 17.70
CA ASP A 375 22.11 0.03 17.35
C ASP A 375 21.48 -1.00 16.40
N ILE A 376 20.20 -0.85 16.05
CA ILE A 376 19.52 -1.68 15.04
C ILE A 376 19.27 -0.92 13.73
N THR A 377 19.71 0.33 13.61
CA THR A 377 19.52 1.15 12.41
C THR A 377 20.19 0.47 11.21
N GLY A 378 19.38 0.10 10.20
CA GLY A 378 19.88 -0.61 9.01
C GLY A 378 20.17 -2.10 9.26
N HIS A 379 19.90 -2.62 10.45
CA HIS A 379 20.04 -4.04 10.76
C HIS A 379 18.94 -4.85 10.05
N LYS A 380 19.26 -6.02 9.49
CA LYS A 380 18.31 -6.83 8.70
C LYS A 380 17.03 -7.21 9.44
N ASN A 381 17.11 -7.33 10.77
CA ASN A 381 15.98 -7.69 11.65
C ASN A 381 15.30 -6.48 12.33
N GLN A 382 15.61 -5.25 11.92
CA GLN A 382 15.09 -4.03 12.55
C GLN A 382 13.56 -4.05 12.68
N LYS A 383 12.84 -4.37 11.59
CA LYS A 383 11.37 -4.42 11.56
C LYS A 383 10.80 -5.40 12.59
N ALA A 384 11.37 -6.60 12.69
CA ALA A 384 10.92 -7.60 13.65
C ALA A 384 11.15 -7.14 15.09
N ILE A 385 12.31 -6.52 15.35
CA ILE A 385 12.66 -5.97 16.66
C ILE A 385 11.68 -4.86 17.07
N GLU A 386 11.41 -3.89 16.19
CA GLU A 386 10.49 -2.78 16.45
C GLU A 386 9.03 -3.25 16.64
N ALA A 387 8.58 -4.22 15.84
CA ALA A 387 7.23 -4.78 15.92
C ALA A 387 6.96 -5.50 17.26
N LEU A 388 7.95 -6.25 17.76
CA LEU A 388 7.84 -6.94 19.05
C LEU A 388 8.08 -5.99 20.23
N ALA A 389 9.00 -5.01 20.10
CA ALA A 389 9.28 -4.04 21.14
C ALA A 389 8.12 -3.08 21.39
N SER A 390 7.45 -2.61 20.33
CA SER A 390 6.25 -1.78 20.46
C SER A 390 5.09 -2.46 21.18
N ARG A 391 5.05 -3.80 21.21
CA ARG A 391 4.08 -4.64 21.94
C ARG A 391 4.58 -5.11 23.31
N SER A 392 5.74 -4.62 23.76
CA SER A 392 6.40 -5.03 25.01
C SER A 392 6.72 -6.53 25.11
N ILE A 393 6.78 -7.22 23.96
CA ILE A 393 7.11 -8.65 23.87
C ILE A 393 8.61 -8.83 24.13
N ILE A 394 9.45 -8.05 23.45
CA ILE A 394 10.91 -8.03 23.64
C ILE A 394 11.40 -6.60 23.85
N ASN A 395 12.10 -6.35 24.95
CA ASN A 395 12.60 -5.01 25.28
C ASN A 395 14.08 -4.88 24.91
N GLY A 396 14.55 -3.65 24.76
CA GLY A 396 15.98 -3.35 24.69
C GLY A 396 16.69 -3.72 25.99
N LYS A 397 18.00 -3.95 25.92
CA LYS A 397 18.83 -4.12 27.13
C LYS A 397 18.92 -2.83 27.94
N THR A 398 18.83 -1.70 27.25
CA THR A 398 18.65 -0.36 27.82
C THR A 398 17.62 0.40 27.00
N ASP A 399 17.25 1.60 27.43
CA ASP A 399 16.36 2.48 26.66
C ASP A 399 16.93 2.88 25.29
N ALA A 400 18.25 2.78 25.11
CA ALA A 400 18.97 3.23 23.91
C ALA A 400 19.69 2.10 23.15
N ALA A 401 19.58 0.83 23.58
CA ALA A 401 20.28 -0.27 22.92
C ALA A 401 19.49 -1.58 23.01
N PHE A 402 19.32 -2.24 21.88
CA PHE A 402 18.72 -3.57 21.79
C PHE A 402 19.75 -4.70 21.98
N ASP A 403 20.97 -4.50 21.50
CA ASP A 403 22.07 -5.45 21.39
C ASP A 403 21.69 -6.68 20.53
N PRO A 404 21.55 -6.50 19.20
CA PRO A 404 20.97 -7.51 18.31
C PRO A 404 21.79 -8.81 18.25
N ASP A 405 23.11 -8.72 18.38
CA ASP A 405 24.03 -9.86 18.26
C ASP A 405 24.27 -10.61 19.58
N ALA A 406 23.75 -10.11 20.70
CA ALA A 406 23.85 -10.82 21.97
C ALA A 406 23.05 -12.12 21.97
N THR A 407 23.53 -13.10 22.75
CA THR A 407 22.80 -14.32 23.03
C THR A 407 21.69 -14.10 24.06
N MET A 408 20.72 -15.01 24.11
CA MET A 408 19.67 -15.04 25.13
C MET A 408 19.78 -16.27 26.01
N THR A 409 19.40 -16.12 27.27
CA THR A 409 19.21 -17.23 28.19
C THR A 409 17.87 -17.93 27.93
N ARG A 410 17.78 -19.20 28.35
CA ARG A 410 16.53 -19.98 28.27
C ARG A 410 15.36 -19.33 29.01
N ALA A 411 15.61 -18.68 30.16
CA ALA A 411 14.57 -17.96 30.91
C ALA A 411 14.08 -16.70 30.20
N GLU A 412 14.98 -15.93 29.58
CA GLU A 412 14.57 -14.78 28.76
C GLU A 412 13.74 -15.21 27.56
N PHE A 413 14.15 -16.30 26.89
CA PHE A 413 13.41 -16.78 25.73
C PHE A 413 12.02 -17.32 26.11
N ALA A 414 11.91 -18.09 27.20
CA ALA A 414 10.61 -18.51 27.73
C ALA A 414 9.69 -17.31 28.05
N THR A 415 10.27 -16.23 28.61
CA THR A 415 9.53 -15.00 28.91
C THR A 415 8.95 -14.36 27.67
N ILE A 416 9.75 -14.15 26.63
CA ILE A 416 9.27 -13.47 25.44
C ILE A 416 8.25 -14.32 24.67
N VAL A 417 8.34 -15.65 24.69
CA VAL A 417 7.35 -16.52 24.03
C VAL A 417 6.01 -16.45 24.76
N VAL A 418 6.01 -16.52 26.10
CA VAL A 418 4.79 -16.39 26.91
C VAL A 418 4.14 -15.02 26.70
N LYS A 419 4.94 -13.95 26.63
CA LYS A 419 4.47 -12.61 26.28
C LYS A 419 3.92 -12.54 24.86
N ALA A 420 4.63 -13.10 23.88
CA ALA A 420 4.22 -13.13 22.47
C ALA A 420 2.84 -13.77 22.28
N LEU A 421 2.53 -14.78 23.09
CA LEU A 421 1.23 -15.47 23.07
C LEU A 421 0.17 -14.85 23.99
N GLY A 422 0.48 -13.74 24.68
CA GLY A 422 -0.45 -13.09 25.61
C GLY A 422 -0.91 -13.97 26.78
N LEU A 423 -0.12 -14.99 27.13
CA LEU A 423 -0.44 -15.93 28.20
C LEU A 423 -0.20 -15.28 29.57
N THR A 424 -1.05 -15.63 30.55
CA THR A 424 -0.93 -15.10 31.91
C THR A 424 0.20 -15.83 32.64
N PRO A 425 1.24 -15.13 33.15
CA PRO A 425 2.33 -15.75 33.89
C PRO A 425 1.82 -16.36 35.20
N LYS A 426 2.19 -17.61 35.46
CA LYS A 426 1.86 -18.35 36.68
C LYS A 426 3.05 -19.24 37.04
N ALA A 427 3.61 -19.01 38.23
CA ALA A 427 4.72 -19.79 38.70
C ALA A 427 4.30 -21.25 38.93
N ASP A 428 5.26 -22.16 38.74
CA ASP A 428 5.10 -23.58 38.97
C ASP A 428 6.38 -24.14 39.59
N SER A 429 6.26 -24.96 40.63
CA SER A 429 7.37 -25.41 41.47
C SER A 429 8.01 -26.72 40.97
N VAL A 430 7.99 -26.95 39.66
CA VAL A 430 8.53 -28.17 39.02
C VAL A 430 10.06 -28.18 39.01
N PHE A 431 10.68 -27.02 38.76
CA PHE A 431 12.12 -26.91 38.58
C PHE A 431 12.81 -26.35 39.83
N LYS A 432 13.76 -27.11 40.38
CA LYS A 432 14.48 -26.74 41.63
C LYS A 432 15.40 -25.55 41.46
N ASP A 433 15.82 -25.27 40.22
CA ASP A 433 16.69 -24.16 39.85
C ASP A 433 15.92 -22.89 39.42
N VAL A 434 14.60 -22.87 39.58
CA VAL A 434 13.74 -21.70 39.38
C VAL A 434 13.16 -21.29 40.73
N SER A 435 13.74 -20.25 41.35
CA SER A 435 13.19 -19.68 42.59
C SER A 435 11.84 -19.02 42.31
N ASP A 436 10.85 -19.22 43.19
CA ASP A 436 9.53 -18.57 43.11
C ASP A 436 9.61 -17.03 43.08
N SER A 437 10.69 -16.47 43.63
CA SER A 437 10.95 -15.02 43.65
C SER A 437 11.64 -14.49 42.39
N ALA A 438 12.09 -15.37 41.49
CA ALA A 438 12.76 -14.96 40.26
C ALA A 438 11.77 -14.27 39.31
N TRP A 439 12.21 -13.20 38.65
CA TRP A 439 11.38 -12.41 37.73
C TRP A 439 10.81 -13.25 36.57
N PHE A 440 11.49 -14.34 36.19
CA PHE A 440 11.09 -15.26 35.14
C PHE A 440 10.25 -16.45 35.64
N ALA A 441 10.07 -16.64 36.95
CA ALA A 441 9.44 -17.84 37.51
C ALA A 441 8.02 -18.06 36.97
N GLY A 442 7.23 -16.99 36.91
CA GLY A 442 5.88 -17.04 36.35
C GLY A 442 5.85 -17.39 34.86
N TYR A 443 6.83 -16.93 34.09
CA TYR A 443 6.90 -17.20 32.66
C TYR A 443 7.38 -18.62 32.37
N VAL A 444 8.40 -19.10 33.09
CA VAL A 444 8.88 -20.47 32.95
C VAL A 444 7.80 -21.48 33.35
N GLY A 445 7.08 -21.23 34.46
CA GLY A 445 5.96 -22.05 34.89
C GLY A 445 4.86 -22.13 33.83
N THR A 446 4.40 -21.00 33.30
CA THR A 446 3.42 -20.96 32.21
C THR A 446 3.94 -21.68 30.96
N ALA A 447 5.16 -21.38 30.50
CA ALA A 447 5.72 -22.02 29.31
C ALA A 447 5.79 -23.55 29.47
N TYR A 448 6.06 -24.05 30.68
CA TYR A 448 6.08 -25.47 30.97
C TYR A 448 4.67 -26.09 30.94
N GLN A 449 3.67 -25.43 31.56
CA GLN A 449 2.28 -25.88 31.59
C GLN A 449 1.67 -26.01 30.18
N TYR A 450 2.02 -25.08 29.29
CA TYR A 450 1.62 -25.12 27.88
C TYR A 450 2.54 -25.99 27.01
N LYS A 451 3.52 -26.69 27.61
CA LYS A 451 4.48 -27.56 26.92
C LYS A 451 5.33 -26.85 25.86
N ILE A 452 5.49 -25.53 25.96
CA ILE A 452 6.38 -24.75 25.11
C ILE A 452 7.83 -25.11 25.43
N VAL A 453 8.14 -25.21 26.73
CA VAL A 453 9.47 -25.61 27.23
C VAL A 453 9.45 -26.96 27.93
N ASN A 454 10.61 -27.61 27.89
CA ASN A 454 10.95 -28.75 28.75
C ASN A 454 12.19 -28.40 29.58
N GLY A 455 12.33 -29.07 30.72
CA GLY A 455 13.57 -29.06 31.50
C GLY A 455 14.71 -29.79 30.79
N THR A 456 15.94 -29.53 31.20
CA THR A 456 17.10 -30.36 30.86
C THR A 456 17.10 -31.68 31.64
N SER A 457 16.33 -31.73 32.74
CA SER A 457 15.93 -32.94 33.46
C SER A 457 14.49 -32.77 33.96
N GLU A 458 13.92 -33.79 34.63
CA GLU A 458 12.61 -33.70 35.27
C GLU A 458 12.50 -32.58 36.32
N THR A 459 13.62 -32.15 36.91
CA THR A 459 13.63 -31.17 38.01
C THR A 459 14.56 -29.98 37.77
N THR A 460 15.10 -29.82 36.56
CA THR A 460 16.07 -28.77 36.21
C THR A 460 15.70 -28.10 34.89
N PHE A 461 15.61 -26.77 34.88
CA PHE A 461 15.29 -25.97 33.68
C PHE A 461 16.52 -25.38 32.98
N ASN A 462 17.57 -25.09 33.74
CA ASN A 462 18.74 -24.31 33.37
C ASN A 462 18.41 -22.88 32.88
N PRO A 463 17.84 -22.01 33.74
CA PRO A 463 17.34 -20.69 33.33
C PRO A 463 18.41 -19.76 32.76
N ASN A 464 19.65 -19.86 33.25
CA ASN A 464 20.77 -18.98 32.88
C ASN A 464 21.60 -19.52 31.70
N GLY A 465 21.35 -20.75 31.24
CA GLY A 465 22.03 -21.30 30.08
C GLY A 465 21.61 -20.57 28.80
N SER A 466 22.56 -20.32 27.90
CA SER A 466 22.24 -19.81 26.56
C SER A 466 21.41 -20.83 25.78
N ILE A 467 20.42 -20.34 25.05
CA ILE A 467 19.58 -21.19 24.21
C ILE A 467 20.22 -21.42 22.83
N THR A 468 20.23 -22.66 22.36
CA THR A 468 20.74 -22.98 21.03
C THR A 468 19.67 -22.83 19.94
N ARG A 469 20.09 -22.75 18.67
CA ARG A 469 19.15 -22.59 17.54
C ARG A 469 18.12 -23.72 17.45
N GLN A 470 18.53 -24.98 17.68
CA GLN A 470 17.61 -26.12 17.65
C GLN A 470 16.62 -26.12 18.82
N GLU A 471 17.04 -25.63 19.99
CA GLU A 471 16.16 -25.45 21.16
C GLU A 471 15.14 -24.34 20.90
N ALA A 472 15.58 -23.22 20.34
CA ALA A 472 14.71 -22.11 19.95
C ALA A 472 13.69 -22.55 18.90
N ALA A 473 14.11 -23.24 17.84
CA ALA A 473 13.20 -23.79 16.83
C ALA A 473 12.17 -24.75 17.44
N SER A 474 12.59 -25.61 18.37
CA SER A 474 11.68 -26.53 19.07
C SER A 474 10.63 -25.81 19.91
N MET A 475 11.02 -24.77 20.63
CA MET A 475 10.09 -23.95 21.40
C MET A 475 9.15 -23.14 20.51
N VAL A 476 9.65 -22.57 19.41
CA VAL A 476 8.83 -21.82 18.44
C VAL A 476 7.83 -22.74 17.74
N ALA A 477 8.23 -23.94 17.34
CA ALA A 477 7.31 -24.92 16.77
C ALA A 477 6.19 -25.26 17.77
N ARG A 478 6.51 -25.50 19.05
CA ARG A 478 5.48 -25.76 20.07
C ARG A 478 4.58 -24.55 20.33
N ALA A 479 5.12 -23.34 20.30
CA ALA A 479 4.34 -22.11 20.38
C ALA A 479 3.42 -21.94 19.15
N ALA A 480 3.92 -22.23 17.95
CA ALA A 480 3.15 -22.22 16.70
C ALA A 480 1.98 -23.20 16.75
N ALA A 481 2.18 -24.40 17.31
CA ALA A 481 1.10 -25.36 17.53
C ALA A 481 0.00 -24.80 18.45
N LEU A 482 0.37 -24.09 19.53
CA LEU A 482 -0.60 -23.40 20.38
C LEU A 482 -1.32 -22.25 19.67
N CYS A 483 -0.69 -21.67 18.65
CA CYS A 483 -1.32 -20.69 17.79
C CYS A 483 -2.24 -21.30 16.73
N GLY A 484 -2.42 -22.62 16.68
CA GLY A 484 -3.26 -23.32 15.72
C GLY A 484 -2.56 -23.63 14.39
N MET A 485 -1.24 -23.52 14.31
CA MET A 485 -0.48 -23.94 13.13
C MET A 485 -0.29 -25.45 13.14
N ASN A 486 -0.37 -26.09 11.97
CA ASN A 486 0.01 -27.49 11.83
C ASN A 486 1.54 -27.60 11.84
N THR A 487 2.08 -28.20 12.90
CA THR A 487 3.52 -28.41 13.09
C THR A 487 3.95 -29.85 12.85
N ASP A 488 3.00 -30.73 12.56
CA ASP A 488 3.29 -32.13 12.29
C ASP A 488 3.92 -32.26 10.91
N MET A 489 5.03 -32.98 10.85
CA MET A 489 5.74 -33.27 9.61
C MET A 489 6.06 -34.76 9.59
N ASP A 490 5.77 -35.41 8.46
CA ASP A 490 6.17 -36.79 8.26
C ASP A 490 7.71 -36.88 8.05
N ALA A 491 8.25 -38.08 8.28
CA ALA A 491 9.70 -38.30 8.27
C ALA A 491 10.35 -38.00 6.91
N ALA A 492 9.64 -38.24 5.80
CA ALA A 492 10.17 -37.95 4.47
C ALA A 492 10.25 -36.44 4.25
N THR A 493 9.20 -35.70 4.58
CA THR A 493 9.20 -34.23 4.49
C THR A 493 10.26 -33.59 5.38
N VAL A 494 10.48 -34.11 6.60
CA VAL A 494 11.57 -33.64 7.47
C VAL A 494 12.93 -33.84 6.82
N GLN A 495 13.18 -35.04 6.27
CA GLN A 495 14.43 -35.35 5.60
C GLN A 495 14.65 -34.45 4.38
N ASP A 496 13.64 -34.30 3.52
CA ASP A 496 13.73 -33.50 2.31
C ASP A 496 13.96 -32.01 2.62
N THR A 497 13.31 -31.49 3.65
CA THR A 497 13.46 -30.09 4.07
C THR A 497 14.87 -29.80 4.59
N LEU A 498 15.47 -30.75 5.30
CA LEU A 498 16.76 -30.56 5.96
C LEU A 498 17.96 -31.01 5.11
N ALA A 499 17.75 -31.88 4.12
CA ALA A 499 18.80 -32.38 3.22
C ALA A 499 19.66 -31.29 2.55
N PRO A 500 19.16 -30.09 2.24
CA PRO A 500 19.99 -29.01 1.68
C PRO A 500 21.08 -28.48 2.62
N PHE A 501 20.91 -28.63 3.95
CA PHE A 501 21.86 -28.10 4.92
C PHE A 501 22.91 -29.13 5.28
N THR A 502 24.19 -28.83 5.08
CA THR A 502 25.24 -29.85 5.23
C THR A 502 25.41 -30.38 6.66
N ASP A 503 24.97 -29.60 7.65
CA ASP A 503 25.09 -29.89 9.08
C ASP A 503 23.78 -30.38 9.73
N TYR A 504 22.77 -30.76 8.94
CA TYR A 504 21.51 -31.25 9.51
C TYR A 504 21.66 -32.50 10.40
N VAL A 505 22.69 -33.31 10.14
CA VAL A 505 23.05 -34.50 10.92
C VAL A 505 23.54 -34.17 12.34
N ASP A 506 23.95 -32.93 12.59
CA ASP A 506 24.32 -32.46 13.94
C ASP A 506 23.13 -32.09 14.81
N ALA A 507 21.94 -31.95 14.21
CA ALA A 507 20.72 -31.66 14.94
C ALA A 507 20.30 -32.88 15.77
N ALA A 508 19.84 -32.64 16.98
CA ALA A 508 19.29 -33.71 17.79
C ALA A 508 18.01 -34.27 17.16
N SER A 509 17.79 -35.58 17.25
CA SER A 509 16.64 -36.26 16.65
C SER A 509 15.29 -35.68 17.09
N TRP A 510 15.20 -35.15 18.32
CA TRP A 510 14.00 -34.50 18.85
C TRP A 510 13.75 -33.10 18.28
N ALA A 511 14.75 -32.48 17.63
CA ALA A 511 14.69 -31.12 17.10
C ALA A 511 14.47 -31.07 15.58
N THR A 512 14.74 -32.17 14.86
CA THR A 512 14.71 -32.19 13.38
C THR A 512 13.33 -31.81 12.83
N GLY A 513 12.26 -32.34 13.40
CA GLY A 513 10.90 -31.97 13.00
C GLY A 513 10.61 -30.48 13.18
N ALA A 514 11.03 -29.90 14.29
CA ALA A 514 10.83 -28.48 14.57
C ALA A 514 11.68 -27.56 13.68
N LEU A 515 12.93 -27.95 13.41
CA LEU A 515 13.81 -27.26 12.46
C LEU A 515 13.21 -27.30 11.06
N ALA A 516 12.78 -28.47 10.61
CA ALA A 516 12.12 -28.63 9.32
C ALA A 516 10.85 -27.77 9.25
N PHE A 517 10.04 -27.73 10.31
CA PHE A 517 8.85 -26.88 10.35
C PHE A 517 9.23 -25.41 10.21
N CYS A 518 10.24 -24.96 10.95
CA CYS A 518 10.68 -23.58 10.93
C CYS A 518 11.23 -23.16 9.57
N TYR A 519 12.01 -24.02 8.90
CA TYR A 519 12.47 -23.75 7.54
C TYR A 519 11.31 -23.78 6.54
N SER A 520 10.50 -24.84 6.52
CA SER A 520 9.37 -24.97 5.58
C SER A 520 8.39 -23.80 5.65
N ASN A 521 8.19 -23.24 6.85
CA ASN A 521 7.33 -22.10 7.09
C ASN A 521 8.07 -20.75 7.10
N ASP A 522 9.32 -20.68 6.62
CA ASP A 522 10.14 -19.47 6.55
C ASP A 522 10.32 -18.73 7.89
N VAL A 523 10.09 -19.40 9.02
CA VAL A 523 10.42 -18.91 10.37
C VAL A 523 11.94 -18.84 10.55
N LEU A 524 12.66 -19.80 9.96
CA LEU A 524 14.10 -19.74 9.73
C LEU A 524 14.36 -19.52 8.23
N ASP A 525 15.46 -18.85 7.91
CA ASP A 525 15.77 -18.41 6.55
C ASP A 525 16.40 -19.54 5.72
N LYS A 526 15.73 -19.94 4.63
CA LYS A 526 16.24 -20.98 3.70
C LYS A 526 17.53 -20.57 2.98
N ALA A 527 17.89 -19.28 3.00
CA ALA A 527 19.17 -18.80 2.48
C ALA A 527 20.36 -19.08 3.42
N ASP A 528 20.12 -19.57 4.64
CA ASP A 528 21.19 -20.01 5.54
C ASP A 528 21.97 -21.18 4.89
N VAL A 529 23.30 -21.10 4.92
CA VAL A 529 24.17 -22.17 4.39
C VAL A 529 24.17 -23.41 5.30
N ASN A 530 24.03 -23.19 6.61
CA ASN A 530 24.07 -24.21 7.65
C ASN A 530 23.00 -23.91 8.71
N ILE A 531 22.47 -24.95 9.35
CA ILE A 531 21.50 -24.83 10.43
C ILE A 531 22.18 -24.31 11.71
N LEU A 532 23.40 -24.73 12.00
CA LEU A 532 24.12 -24.44 13.24
C LEU A 532 23.32 -24.85 14.50
N PRO A 533 22.82 -26.10 14.60
CA PRO A 533 21.79 -26.49 15.57
C PRO A 533 22.22 -26.35 17.04
N LYS A 534 23.53 -26.49 17.32
CA LYS A 534 24.13 -26.41 18.66
C LYS A 534 24.64 -25.01 19.02
N THR A 535 24.61 -24.06 18.07
CA THR A 535 25.10 -22.69 18.30
C THR A 535 24.06 -21.89 19.07
N ALA A 536 24.53 -21.04 19.99
CA ALA A 536 23.68 -20.09 20.70
C ALA A 536 23.05 -19.10 19.72
N ILE A 537 21.73 -18.96 19.76
CA ILE A 537 20.99 -18.07 18.86
C ILE A 537 21.04 -16.62 19.36
N LYS A 538 21.06 -15.66 18.42
CA LYS A 538 21.12 -14.23 18.74
C LYS A 538 19.73 -13.66 19.04
N ARG A 539 19.69 -12.56 19.80
CA ARG A 539 18.47 -11.79 20.12
C ARG A 539 17.70 -11.38 18.87
N CYS A 540 18.41 -10.88 17.85
CA CYS A 540 17.78 -10.44 16.61
C CYS A 540 17.14 -11.60 15.82
N GLU A 541 17.76 -12.78 15.82
CA GLU A 541 17.24 -13.97 15.15
C GLU A 541 16.00 -14.51 15.88
N ILE A 542 16.04 -14.52 17.21
CA ILE A 542 14.87 -14.82 18.04
C ILE A 542 13.70 -13.87 17.75
N ALA A 543 13.97 -12.56 17.66
CA ALA A 543 12.94 -11.57 17.35
C ALA A 543 12.33 -11.82 15.96
N GLU A 544 13.15 -12.15 14.98
CA GLU A 544 12.70 -12.52 13.64
C GLU A 544 11.81 -13.78 13.65
N MET A 545 12.25 -14.85 14.32
CA MET A 545 11.50 -16.10 14.40
C MET A 545 10.10 -15.86 14.99
N LEU A 546 10.01 -15.15 16.13
CA LEU A 546 8.72 -14.85 16.76
C LEU A 546 7.86 -13.91 15.92
N TYR A 547 8.45 -12.88 15.31
CA TYR A 547 7.73 -11.99 14.42
C TYR A 547 7.09 -12.76 13.26
N ARG A 548 7.83 -13.67 12.63
CA ARG A 548 7.31 -14.49 11.51
C ARG A 548 6.26 -15.48 11.96
N THR A 549 6.46 -16.15 13.10
CA THR A 549 5.47 -17.06 13.66
C THR A 549 4.18 -16.34 14.01
N LEU A 550 4.24 -15.18 14.67
CA LEU A 550 3.04 -14.45 15.06
C LEU A 550 2.28 -13.88 13.85
N ASN A 551 2.97 -13.42 12.80
CA ASN A 551 2.32 -13.04 11.54
C ASN A 551 1.57 -14.22 10.90
N LYS A 552 2.21 -15.39 10.82
CA LYS A 552 1.59 -16.61 10.26
C LYS A 552 0.46 -17.15 11.13
N ALA A 553 0.51 -16.85 12.42
CA ALA A 553 -0.53 -17.16 13.39
C ALA A 553 -1.66 -16.13 13.46
N GLU A 554 -1.60 -15.03 12.68
CA GLU A 554 -2.57 -13.92 12.71
C GLU A 554 -2.69 -13.25 14.09
N LEU A 555 -1.55 -13.07 14.77
CA LEU A 555 -1.44 -12.52 16.13
C LEU A 555 -0.74 -11.14 16.21
N LEU A 556 -0.38 -10.52 15.08
CA LEU A 556 0.26 -9.19 15.01
C LEU A 556 -0.61 -8.13 14.35
#